data_AF-A0A3A4XJV8-F1
#
_entry.id   AF-A0A3A4XJV8-F1
#
_cell.length_a   1.000
_cell.length_b   1.000
_cell.length_c   1.000
_cell.angle_alpha   90.00
_cell.angle_beta   90.00
_cell.angle_gamma   90.00
#
_symmetry.space_group_name_H-M   'P 1'
#
loop_
_entity.id
_entity.type
_entity.pdbx_description
1 polymer ?
#
loop_
_entity_poly.entity_id
_entity_poly.type
_entity_poly.pdbx_seq_one_letter_code
_entity_poly.pdbx_strand_id
1 'polypeptide(L)'
;MTKDQHRDKLMIYLGNPENEWLSKMRLSTEVLGFSQENQIHKIFTPDELREIEMEALELRRQKYSRLVGLVDLALLKKAAEGDVGAAKLCYQRFENWSERRQHEFEGGVIVQVVKFGLDGKEGAQN
;
A
#
# COMPACT_ATOMS: atom_id res chain seq x y z
N MET A 1 -5.87 -27.47 9.84
CA MET A 1 -6.11 -26.58 8.70
C MET A 1 -5.07 -26.87 7.64
N THR A 2 -5.45 -26.85 6.37
CA THR A 2 -4.48 -26.92 5.26
C THR A 2 -3.81 -25.55 5.08
N LYS A 3 -2.69 -25.52 4.36
CA LYS A 3 -1.98 -24.27 4.04
C LYS A 3 -2.90 -23.26 3.35
N ASP A 4 -3.75 -23.72 2.43
CA ASP A 4 -4.72 -22.89 1.71
C ASP A 4 -5.76 -22.28 2.65
N GLN A 5 -6.28 -23.05 3.61
CA GLN A 5 -7.21 -22.52 4.62
C GLN A 5 -6.58 -21.44 5.49
N HIS A 6 -5.27 -21.54 5.78
CA HIS A 6 -4.54 -20.49 6.48
C HIS A 6 -4.35 -19.25 5.59
N ARG A 7 -4.08 -19.43 4.30
CA ARG A 7 -3.98 -18.34 3.33
C ARG A 7 -5.30 -17.57 3.24
N ASP A 8 -6.42 -18.27 3.07
CA ASP A 8 -7.74 -17.66 2.97
C ASP A 8 -8.09 -16.84 4.21
N LYS A 9 -7.77 -17.36 5.41
CA LYS A 9 -7.95 -16.61 6.66
C LYS A 9 -7.14 -15.33 6.71
N LEU A 10 -5.87 -15.39 6.33
CA LEU A 10 -5.02 -14.20 6.26
C LEU A 10 -5.57 -13.20 5.26
N MET A 11 -5.99 -13.66 4.08
CA MET A 11 -6.57 -12.82 3.04
C MET A 11 -7.88 -12.15 3.48
N ILE A 12 -8.77 -12.87 4.15
CA ILE A 12 -10.03 -12.31 4.68
C ILE A 12 -9.73 -11.23 5.73
N TYR A 13 -8.82 -11.50 6.66
CA TYR A 13 -8.48 -10.56 7.73
C TYR A 13 -7.72 -9.34 7.20
N LEU A 14 -6.65 -9.57 6.44
CA LEU A 14 -5.81 -8.52 5.89
C LEU A 14 -6.49 -7.79 4.73
N GLY A 15 -7.49 -8.37 4.07
CA GLY A 15 -8.26 -7.69 3.01
C GLY A 15 -9.31 -6.72 3.54
N ASN A 16 -9.71 -6.83 4.82
CA ASN A 16 -10.67 -5.92 5.42
C ASN A 16 -9.97 -4.66 5.95
N PRO A 17 -10.26 -3.46 5.44
CA PRO A 17 -9.56 -2.25 5.85
C PRO A 17 -9.92 -1.75 7.25
N GLU A 18 -11.03 -2.23 7.83
CA GLU A 18 -11.39 -1.92 9.23
C GLU A 18 -10.51 -2.67 10.24
N ASN A 19 -9.78 -3.69 9.79
CA ASN A 19 -8.87 -4.45 10.65
C ASN A 19 -7.50 -3.75 10.75
N GLU A 20 -6.96 -3.71 11.98
CA GLU A 20 -5.59 -3.27 12.23
C GLU A 20 -4.59 -4.10 11.41
N TRP A 21 -3.55 -3.44 10.88
CA TRP A 21 -2.45 -4.13 10.21
C TRP A 21 -1.51 -4.74 11.25
N LEU A 22 -1.75 -6.01 11.56
CA LEU A 22 -1.00 -6.73 12.57
C LEU A 22 0.42 -7.12 12.11
N SER A 23 1.33 -7.28 13.06
CA SER A 23 2.64 -7.88 12.80
C SER A 23 2.50 -9.38 12.49
N LYS A 24 3.49 -9.97 11.81
CA LYS A 24 3.50 -11.41 11.46
C LYS A 24 3.34 -12.32 12.68
N MET A 25 3.93 -11.93 13.81
CA MET A 25 3.81 -12.65 15.09
C MET A 25 2.38 -12.65 15.61
N ARG A 26 1.72 -11.48 15.58
CA ARG A 26 0.32 -11.34 15.98
C ARG A 26 -0.64 -12.02 15.00
N LEU A 27 -0.35 -12.02 13.71
CA LEU A 27 -1.14 -12.78 12.71
C LEU A 27 -1.14 -14.29 13.01
N SER A 28 0.01 -14.83 13.45
CA SER A 28 0.14 -16.24 13.82
C SER A 28 -0.82 -16.63 14.95
N THR A 29 -0.89 -15.82 16.01
CA THR A 29 -1.68 -16.14 17.21
C THR A 29 -3.13 -15.67 17.08
N GLU A 30 -3.37 -14.41 16.69
CA GLU A 30 -4.70 -13.78 16.72
C GLU A 30 -5.57 -14.15 15.52
N VAL A 31 -4.99 -14.38 14.32
CA VAL A 31 -5.75 -14.69 13.10
C VAL A 31 -5.74 -16.19 12.79
N LEU A 32 -4.55 -16.80 12.84
CA LEU A 32 -4.39 -18.21 12.50
C LEU A 32 -4.69 -19.14 13.69
N GLY A 33 -4.65 -18.63 14.93
CA GLY A 33 -4.93 -19.41 16.13
C GLY A 33 -3.80 -20.35 16.55
N PHE A 34 -2.56 -20.07 16.13
CA PHE A 34 -1.41 -20.86 16.53
C PHE A 34 -1.02 -20.57 17.99
N SER A 35 -0.48 -21.58 18.67
CA SER A 35 -0.04 -21.43 20.05
C SER A 35 1.28 -20.65 20.17
N GLN A 36 2.06 -20.57 19.10
CA GLN A 36 3.35 -19.87 19.07
C GLN A 36 3.40 -18.89 17.91
N GLU A 37 4.00 -17.73 18.15
CA GLU A 37 4.13 -16.65 17.18
C GLU A 37 4.95 -17.05 15.94
N ASN A 38 5.94 -17.92 16.12
CA ASN A 38 6.84 -18.34 15.04
C ASN A 38 6.30 -19.50 14.19
N GLN A 39 5.13 -20.08 14.54
CA GLN A 39 4.57 -21.21 13.79
C GLN A 39 4.15 -20.82 12.38
N ILE A 40 3.81 -19.56 12.14
CA ILE A 40 3.51 -19.06 10.79
C ILE A 40 4.64 -19.36 9.79
N HIS A 41 5.89 -19.29 10.23
CA HIS A 41 7.08 -19.56 9.41
C HIS A 41 7.33 -21.04 9.13
N LYS A 42 6.61 -21.95 9.80
CA LYS A 42 6.63 -23.39 9.48
C LYS A 42 5.72 -23.73 8.31
N ILE A 43 4.76 -22.86 8.01
CA ILE A 43 3.72 -23.09 7.01
C ILE A 43 3.96 -22.22 5.78
N PHE A 44 4.35 -20.97 5.99
CA PHE A 44 4.63 -20.01 4.94
C PHE A 44 6.08 -19.57 4.96
N THR A 45 6.67 -19.47 3.77
CA THR A 45 7.96 -18.81 3.60
C THR A 45 7.79 -17.28 3.76
N PRO A 46 8.88 -16.54 4.02
CA PRO A 46 8.83 -15.08 4.07
C PRO A 46 8.29 -14.44 2.78
N ASP A 47 8.55 -15.04 1.62
CA ASP A 47 8.08 -14.55 0.32
C ASP A 47 6.59 -14.83 0.12
N GLU A 48 6.11 -16.01 0.48
CA GLU A 48 4.68 -16.32 0.44
C GLU A 48 3.87 -15.40 1.35
N LEU A 49 4.38 -15.07 2.54
CA LEU A 49 3.74 -14.08 3.42
C LEU A 49 3.72 -12.70 2.78
N ARG A 50 4.78 -12.30 2.09
CA ARG A 50 4.85 -11.01 1.40
C ARG A 50 3.84 -10.95 0.25
N GLU A 51 3.71 -12.02 -0.52
CA GLU A 51 2.72 -12.13 -1.60
C GLU A 51 1.29 -11.99 -1.04
N ILE A 52 0.98 -12.69 0.05
CA ILE A 52 -0.32 -12.59 0.74
C ILE A 52 -0.56 -11.15 1.23
N GLU A 53 0.44 -10.52 1.85
CA GLU A 53 0.36 -9.13 2.31
C GLU A 53 0.10 -8.16 1.15
N MET A 54 0.77 -8.36 0.01
CA MET A 54 0.59 -7.53 -1.19
C MET A 54 -0.80 -7.70 -1.80
N GLU A 55 -1.26 -8.95 -1.98
CA GLU A 55 -2.60 -9.24 -2.51
C GLU A 55 -3.70 -8.68 -1.61
N ALA A 56 -3.56 -8.85 -0.28
CA ALA A 56 -4.52 -8.32 0.68
C ALA A 56 -4.54 -6.79 0.72
N LEU A 57 -3.39 -6.14 0.59
CA LEU A 57 -3.30 -4.69 0.49
C LEU A 57 -4.00 -4.17 -0.77
N GLU A 58 -3.86 -4.88 -1.89
CA GLU A 58 -4.53 -4.52 -3.13
C GLU A 58 -6.05 -4.67 -2.99
N LEU A 59 -6.53 -5.73 -2.35
CA LEU A 59 -7.96 -5.89 -2.03
C LEU A 59 -8.48 -4.75 -1.13
N ARG A 60 -7.71 -4.32 -0.12
CA ARG A 60 -8.06 -3.14 0.69
C ARG A 60 -8.21 -1.89 -0.17
N ARG A 61 -7.27 -1.65 -1.10
CA ARG A 61 -7.30 -0.50 -2.00
C ARG A 61 -8.51 -0.53 -2.92
N GLN A 62 -8.83 -1.71 -3.47
CA GLN A 62 -10.01 -1.89 -4.32
C GLN A 62 -11.30 -1.54 -3.60
N LYS A 63 -11.44 -1.85 -2.30
CA LYS A 63 -12.62 -1.47 -1.51
C LYS A 63 -12.80 0.05 -1.40
N TYR A 64 -11.69 0.81 -1.37
CA TYR A 64 -11.72 2.27 -1.37
C TYR A 64 -11.76 2.91 -2.76
N SER A 65 -11.63 2.14 -3.85
CA SER A 65 -11.55 2.66 -5.23
C SER A 65 -12.67 3.66 -5.56
N ARG A 66 -13.92 3.34 -5.17
CA ARG A 66 -15.07 4.23 -5.38
C ARG A 66 -14.94 5.55 -4.59
N LEU A 67 -14.52 5.48 -3.34
CA LEU A 67 -14.34 6.66 -2.50
C LEU A 67 -13.17 7.53 -3.01
N VAL A 68 -12.10 6.89 -3.47
CA VAL A 68 -10.97 7.56 -4.13
C VAL A 68 -11.44 8.28 -5.39
N GLY A 69 -12.28 7.65 -6.22
CA GLY A 69 -12.86 8.30 -7.40
C GLY A 69 -13.73 9.53 -7.08
N LEU A 70 -14.46 9.51 -5.94
CA LEU A 70 -15.19 10.68 -5.47
C LEU A 70 -14.26 11.81 -5.02
N VAL A 71 -13.15 11.47 -4.37
CA VAL A 71 -12.10 12.45 -4.01
C VAL A 71 -11.49 13.05 -5.27
N ASP A 72 -11.18 12.23 -6.27
CA ASP A 72 -10.63 12.71 -7.54
C ASP A 72 -11.59 13.65 -8.26
N LEU A 73 -12.89 13.33 -8.28
CA LEU A 73 -13.91 14.21 -8.84
C LEU A 73 -14.00 15.55 -8.08
N ALA A 74 -13.96 15.52 -6.75
CA ALA A 74 -13.98 16.72 -5.93
C ALA A 74 -12.72 17.58 -6.15
N LEU A 75 -11.56 16.94 -6.31
CA LEU A 75 -10.29 17.61 -6.59
C LEU A 75 -10.31 18.29 -7.96
N LEU A 76 -10.83 17.61 -8.99
CA LEU A 76 -11.01 18.18 -10.33
C LEU A 76 -11.95 19.38 -10.33
N LYS A 77 -13.06 19.33 -9.59
CA LYS A 77 -13.98 20.47 -9.46
C LYS A 77 -13.30 21.67 -8.82
N LYS A 78 -12.59 21.48 -7.70
CA LYS A 78 -11.83 22.55 -7.04
C LYS A 78 -10.76 23.14 -7.95
N ALA A 79 -10.05 22.29 -8.69
CA ALA A 79 -9.06 22.74 -9.67
C ALA A 79 -9.71 23.61 -10.77
N ALA A 80 -10.89 23.22 -11.26
CA ALA A 80 -11.64 23.98 -12.26
C ALA A 80 -12.16 25.33 -11.72
N GLU A 81 -12.44 25.42 -10.42
CA GLU A 81 -12.80 26.66 -9.73
C GLU A 81 -11.60 27.60 -9.50
N GLY A 82 -10.38 27.17 -9.84
CA GLY A 82 -9.15 27.97 -9.73
C GLY A 82 -8.28 27.68 -8.51
N ASP A 83 -8.57 26.62 -7.74
CA ASP A 83 -7.70 26.17 -6.64
C ASP A 83 -6.40 25.56 -7.20
N VAL A 84 -5.31 26.34 -7.09
CA VAL A 84 -3.97 25.96 -7.57
C VAL A 84 -3.43 24.72 -6.84
N GLY A 85 -3.75 24.54 -5.56
CA GLY A 85 -3.33 23.38 -4.77
C GLY A 85 -4.01 22.10 -5.25
N ALA A 86 -5.31 22.17 -5.53
CA ALA A 86 -6.05 21.05 -6.11
C ALA A 86 -5.53 20.70 -7.52
N ALA A 87 -5.27 21.70 -8.36
CA ALA A 87 -4.70 21.50 -9.69
C ALA A 87 -3.34 20.78 -9.63
N LYS A 88 -2.45 21.20 -8.72
CA LYS A 88 -1.15 20.56 -8.50
C LYS A 88 -1.28 19.10 -8.08
N LEU A 89 -2.19 18.80 -7.15
CA LEU A 89 -2.43 17.44 -6.67
C LEU A 89 -3.00 16.54 -7.78
N CYS A 90 -3.86 17.07 -8.66
CA CYS A 90 -4.33 16.34 -9.83
C CYS A 90 -3.17 15.91 -10.74
N TYR A 91 -2.26 16.83 -11.08
CA TYR A 91 -1.09 16.52 -11.90
C TYR A 91 -0.14 15.52 -11.21
N GLN A 92 0.14 15.71 -9.92
CA GLN A 92 0.96 14.78 -9.15
C GLN A 92 0.44 13.34 -9.19
N ARG A 93 -0.88 13.16 -9.05
CA ARG A 93 -1.52 11.85 -9.14
C ARG A 93 -1.50 11.29 -10.57
N PHE A 94 -1.81 12.12 -11.57
CA PHE A 94 -1.86 11.69 -12.97
C PHE A 94 -0.49 11.30 -13.53
N GLU A 95 0.54 12.07 -13.17
CA GLU A 95 1.93 11.88 -13.62
C GLU A 95 2.76 11.03 -12.65
N ASN A 96 2.14 10.51 -11.59
CA ASN A 96 2.75 9.63 -10.59
C ASN A 96 4.07 10.17 -9.98
N TRP A 97 4.07 11.44 -9.58
CA TRP A 97 5.19 12.08 -8.87
C TRP A 97 4.73 12.76 -7.59
N SER A 98 5.66 12.98 -6.66
CA SER A 98 5.44 13.73 -5.43
C SER A 98 6.49 14.81 -5.24
N GLU A 99 6.12 15.90 -4.57
CA GLU A 99 7.07 16.96 -4.22
C GLU A 99 8.29 16.45 -3.45
N ARG A 100 9.45 17.00 -3.79
CA ARG A 100 10.68 16.79 -3.03
C ARG A 100 10.54 17.50 -1.70
N ARG A 101 10.51 16.74 -0.61
CA ARG A 101 10.67 17.31 0.74
C ARG A 101 12.12 17.17 1.16
N GLN A 102 12.74 18.29 1.54
CA GLN A 102 14.03 18.30 2.21
C GLN A 102 13.78 18.26 3.72
N HIS A 103 14.38 17.29 4.40
CA HIS A 103 14.50 17.30 5.84
C HIS A 103 15.97 17.57 6.17
N GLU A 104 16.22 18.67 6.87
CA GLU A 104 17.50 18.89 7.54
C GLU A 104 17.50 18.08 8.83
N PHE A 105 18.49 17.20 8.98
CA PHE A 105 18.77 16.53 10.23
C PHE A 105 19.90 17.27 10.96
N GLU A 106 19.84 17.31 12.30
CA GLU A 106 20.93 17.80 13.13
C GLU A 106 22.21 17.02 12.81
N GLY A 107 23.21 17.70 12.23
CA GLY A 107 24.42 17.08 11.68
C GLY A 107 24.76 17.49 10.24
N GLY A 108 23.93 18.30 9.57
CA GLY A 108 24.25 18.88 8.26
C GLY A 108 24.04 17.94 7.06
N VAL A 109 23.33 16.82 7.27
CA VAL A 109 22.97 15.90 6.19
C VAL A 109 21.60 16.29 5.62
N ILE A 110 21.58 16.65 4.34
CA ILE A 110 20.35 16.93 3.58
C ILE A 110 19.94 15.66 2.83
N VAL A 111 18.81 15.07 3.20
CA VAL A 111 18.23 13.92 2.46
C VAL A 111 17.10 14.42 1.57
N GLN A 112 17.20 14.18 0.25
CA GLN A 112 16.13 14.42 -0.70
C GLN A 112 15.41 13.10 -1.01
N VAL A 113 14.17 12.96 -0.56
CA VAL A 113 13.34 11.79 -0.91
C VAL A 113 12.47 12.14 -2.10
N VAL A 114 12.66 11.42 -3.20
CA VAL A 114 11.81 11.51 -4.40
C VAL A 114 11.34 10.10 -4.75
N LYS A 115 10.03 9.88 -4.78
CA LYS A 115 9.44 8.63 -5.28
C LYS A 115 9.10 8.82 -6.75
N PHE A 116 9.72 8.02 -7.61
CA PHE A 116 9.36 7.88 -9.01
C PHE A 116 8.72 6.50 -9.19
N GLY A 117 7.51 6.45 -9.74
CA GLY A 117 6.95 5.19 -10.23
C GLY A 117 7.56 4.85 -11.58
N LEU A 118 8.38 3.80 -11.64
CA LEU A 118 8.78 3.21 -12.91
C LEU A 118 7.69 2.22 -13.31
N ASP A 119 6.75 2.66 -14.15
CA ASP A 119 6.02 1.70 -14.97
C ASP A 119 7.04 1.06 -15.92
N GLY A 120 7.24 -0.25 -15.76
CA GLY A 120 8.12 -1.06 -16.58
C GLY A 120 7.68 -1.11 -18.05
N LYS A 121 7.96 -0.04 -18.81
CA LYS A 121 8.12 -0.14 -20.26
C LYS A 121 9.60 -0.34 -20.53
N GLU A 122 9.99 -1.61 -20.56
CA GLU A 122 11.21 -2.03 -21.24
C GLU A 122 11.18 -1.48 -22.68
N GLY A 123 12.34 -0.99 -23.11
CA GLY A 123 12.48 -0.21 -24.32
C GLY A 123 12.05 -0.95 -25.58
N ALA A 124 11.41 -0.20 -26.47
CA ALA A 124 11.50 -0.44 -27.90
C ALA A 124 12.12 0.81 -28.51
N GLN A 125 13.44 0.75 -28.73
CA GLN A 125 14.09 1.57 -29.74
C GLN A 125 13.51 1.16 -31.10
N ASN A 126 13.10 2.16 -31.88
CA ASN A 126 13.23 2.19 -33.34
C ASN A 126 13.38 3.65 -33.75
#